data_AF-A0A7K3XP48-F1
#
_entry.id   AF-A0A7K3XP48-F1
#
_cell.length_a   1.000
_cell.length_b   1.000
_cell.length_c   1.000
_cell.angle_alpha   90.00
_cell.angle_beta   90.00
_cell.angle_gamma   90.00
#
_symmetry.space_group_name_H-M   'P 1'
#
loop_
_entity.id
_entity.type
_entity.pdbx_description
1 polymer ?
#
loop_
_entity_poly.entity_id
_entity_poly.type
_entity_poly.pdbx_seq_one_letter_code
_entity_poly.pdbx_strand_id
1 'polypeptide(L)'
;GVYGKDGSWVFGSEPNLPSGIAAKATDNNVLTPMKWPEGVRHFSYRKDPVLPDNSAGMGFATDNVQIAFNVIPLGEDGYGSTPKGTMPRYVGYKCSDYEYALNQVAPQYGGGTEIWRLLMPGMPEKHFYPRQPQSLFDGPVKSGKLAITHEGSTRITECAIPWSELPDVKKALDAGKTIKFSFRVNDNENMGSCMELARERSVSKKNSRAFHASWKEHWANEVAFGFEK
;
A
#
# COMPACT_ATOMS: atom_id res chain seq x y z
N GLY A 1 -0.36 -11.05 -49.63
CA GLY A 1 -1.31 -12.17 -49.48
C GLY A 1 -2.20 -11.89 -48.30
N VAL A 2 -3.50 -12.13 -48.41
CA VAL A 2 -4.46 -11.96 -47.31
C VAL A 2 -4.31 -13.15 -46.36
N TYR A 3 -4.08 -12.88 -45.09
CA TYR A 3 -3.97 -13.89 -44.04
C TYR A 3 -5.30 -14.69 -43.95
N GLY A 4 -5.24 -16.01 -43.77
CA GLY A 4 -6.41 -16.82 -43.40
C GLY A 4 -7.21 -17.48 -44.54
N LYS A 5 -6.78 -17.41 -45.81
CA LYS A 5 -7.51 -18.01 -46.94
C LYS A 5 -7.79 -19.52 -46.79
N ASP A 6 -6.83 -20.29 -46.27
CA ASP A 6 -6.92 -21.76 -46.18
C ASP A 6 -7.19 -22.24 -44.74
N GLY A 7 -7.35 -21.30 -43.79
CA GLY A 7 -7.64 -21.56 -42.39
C GLY A 7 -7.15 -20.44 -41.48
N SER A 8 -7.85 -20.23 -40.37
CA SER A 8 -7.51 -19.22 -39.36
C SER A 8 -7.90 -19.67 -37.97
N TRP A 9 -7.13 -19.23 -36.98
CA TRP A 9 -7.49 -19.36 -35.57
C TRP A 9 -7.10 -18.10 -34.83
N VAL A 10 -8.11 -17.39 -34.31
CA VAL A 10 -7.92 -16.28 -33.39
C VAL A 10 -8.05 -16.83 -31.97
N PHE A 11 -7.11 -16.49 -31.09
CA PHE A 11 -7.11 -17.00 -29.72
C PHE A 11 -8.41 -16.61 -29.00
N GLY A 12 -9.14 -17.59 -28.46
CA GLY A 12 -10.47 -17.41 -27.88
C GLY A 12 -11.66 -17.62 -28.83
N SER A 13 -11.42 -17.87 -30.12
CA SER A 13 -12.45 -18.30 -31.07
C SER A 13 -12.37 -19.81 -31.35
N GLU A 14 -13.44 -20.37 -31.92
CA GLU A 14 -13.35 -21.70 -32.52
C GLU A 14 -12.38 -21.67 -33.72
N PRO A 15 -11.46 -22.65 -33.84
CA PRO A 15 -10.50 -22.72 -34.93
C PRO A 15 -11.14 -23.20 -36.23
N ASN A 16 -10.78 -22.60 -37.36
CA ASN A 16 -11.09 -23.10 -38.70
C ASN A 16 -9.78 -23.52 -39.39
N LEU A 17 -9.45 -24.81 -39.36
CA LEU A 17 -8.18 -25.33 -39.85
C LEU A 17 -8.38 -26.19 -41.12
N PRO A 18 -7.42 -26.16 -42.06
CA PRO A 18 -7.49 -27.02 -43.24
C PRO A 18 -7.40 -28.50 -42.85
N SER A 19 -7.95 -29.36 -43.71
CA SER A 19 -7.99 -30.81 -43.50
C SER A 19 -6.59 -31.39 -43.23
N GLY A 20 -6.46 -32.19 -42.17
CA GLY A 20 -5.22 -32.82 -41.75
C GLY A 20 -4.33 -31.98 -40.82
N ILE A 21 -4.70 -30.73 -40.52
CA ILE A 21 -3.98 -29.88 -39.56
C ILE A 21 -4.70 -29.87 -38.21
N ALA A 22 -3.98 -30.23 -37.15
CA ALA A 22 -4.45 -30.09 -35.77
C ALA A 22 -3.60 -29.05 -35.04
N ALA A 23 -4.24 -28.06 -34.44
CA ALA A 23 -3.61 -27.11 -33.55
C ALA A 23 -4.28 -27.18 -32.17
N LYS A 24 -3.49 -27.09 -31.10
CA LYS A 24 -3.98 -27.02 -29.72
C LYS A 24 -3.47 -25.72 -29.10
N ALA A 25 -4.37 -24.99 -28.45
CA ALA A 25 -3.99 -23.84 -27.65
C ALA A 25 -3.23 -24.38 -26.45
N THR A 26 -2.10 -23.76 -26.12
CA THR A 26 -1.33 -24.12 -24.94
C THR A 26 -1.44 -22.99 -23.94
N ASP A 27 -1.66 -23.29 -22.67
CA ASP A 27 -1.62 -22.29 -21.59
C ASP A 27 -0.18 -21.86 -21.24
N ASN A 28 0.81 -22.38 -21.98
CA ASN A 28 2.21 -22.04 -21.83
C ASN A 28 2.50 -20.66 -22.42
N ASN A 29 2.53 -19.64 -21.57
CA ASN A 29 3.05 -18.33 -21.92
C ASN A 29 4.58 -18.39 -22.10
N VAL A 30 5.03 -18.42 -23.36
CA VAL A 30 6.47 -18.29 -23.68
C VAL A 30 6.83 -16.80 -23.72
N LEU A 31 7.25 -16.27 -22.58
CA LEU A 31 7.75 -14.91 -22.49
C LEU A 31 9.17 -14.85 -23.07
N THR A 32 9.34 -14.14 -24.19
CA THR A 32 10.67 -13.87 -24.75
C THR A 32 11.19 -12.57 -24.15
N PRO A 33 12.33 -12.57 -23.44
CA PRO A 33 12.90 -11.34 -22.90
C PRO A 33 13.28 -10.41 -24.05
N MET A 34 12.64 -9.25 -24.12
CA MET A 34 13.00 -8.23 -25.09
C MET A 34 14.35 -7.62 -24.70
N LYS A 35 15.35 -7.77 -25.58
CA LYS A 35 16.65 -7.15 -25.42
C LYS A 35 16.61 -5.75 -26.00
N TRP A 36 17.24 -4.81 -25.31
CA TRP A 36 17.41 -3.46 -25.81
C TRP A 36 18.28 -3.48 -27.09
N PRO A 37 17.99 -2.67 -28.12
CA PRO A 37 18.81 -2.64 -29.31
C PRO A 37 20.25 -2.21 -29.02
N GLU A 38 21.22 -2.83 -29.69
CA GLU A 38 22.62 -2.43 -29.59
C GLU A 38 22.82 -0.94 -29.95
N GLY A 39 23.69 -0.26 -29.20
CA GLY A 39 24.02 1.14 -29.44
C GLY A 39 23.01 2.17 -28.91
N VAL A 40 21.84 1.74 -28.42
CA VAL A 40 20.91 2.67 -27.76
C VAL A 40 21.39 2.92 -26.34
N ARG A 41 21.73 4.18 -26.03
CA ARG A 41 22.08 4.62 -24.68
C ARG A 41 20.92 4.25 -23.75
N HIS A 42 21.19 3.39 -22.77
CA HIS A 42 20.28 3.22 -21.64
C HIS A 42 20.11 4.60 -21.01
N PHE A 43 18.97 5.25 -21.24
CA PHE A 43 18.69 6.48 -20.53
C PHE A 43 18.72 6.14 -19.04
N SER A 44 19.59 6.80 -18.29
CA SER A 44 19.77 6.60 -16.86
C SER A 44 18.63 7.23 -16.05
N TYR A 45 17.39 7.13 -16.54
CA TYR A 45 16.24 7.50 -15.74
C TYR A 45 16.24 6.54 -14.56
N ARG A 46 16.41 7.09 -13.36
CA ARG A 46 16.35 6.30 -12.14
C ARG A 46 14.98 5.65 -12.13
N LYS A 47 14.97 4.33 -12.00
CA LYS A 47 13.77 3.60 -11.64
C LYS A 47 13.25 4.18 -10.33
N ASP A 48 11.93 4.30 -10.22
CA ASP A 48 11.32 4.63 -8.95
C ASP A 48 11.77 3.63 -7.89
N PRO A 49 12.09 4.10 -6.67
CA PRO A 49 12.46 3.20 -5.59
C PRO A 49 11.25 2.37 -5.16
N VAL A 50 11.49 1.16 -4.66
CA VAL A 50 10.46 0.44 -3.91
C VAL A 50 10.38 1.08 -2.54
N LEU A 51 9.20 1.58 -2.19
CA LEU A 51 8.93 2.25 -0.92
C LEU A 51 8.00 1.37 -0.06
N PRO A 52 8.19 1.35 1.28
CA PRO A 52 7.45 0.47 2.18
C PRO A 52 5.95 0.75 2.22
N ASP A 53 5.54 1.94 1.80
CA ASP A 53 4.17 2.43 1.78
C ASP A 53 3.45 2.24 0.43
N ASN A 54 4.12 1.66 -0.56
CA ASN A 54 3.61 1.55 -1.91
C ASN A 54 3.19 2.92 -2.52
N SER A 55 3.99 3.97 -2.31
CA SER A 55 3.76 5.31 -2.89
C SER A 55 4.59 5.64 -4.13
N ALA A 56 5.42 4.70 -4.61
CA ALA A 56 6.28 4.89 -5.77
C ALA A 56 5.45 4.97 -7.08
N GLY A 57 5.58 6.09 -7.78
CA GLY A 57 4.61 6.59 -8.77
C GLY A 57 4.75 6.12 -10.22
N MET A 58 5.65 5.20 -10.58
CA MET A 58 5.94 4.91 -12.01
C MET A 58 6.20 3.42 -12.34
N GLY A 59 5.66 2.47 -11.57
CA GLY A 59 5.59 1.06 -12.04
C GLY A 59 6.02 -0.05 -11.07
N PHE A 60 6.08 0.22 -9.76
CA PHE A 60 6.23 -0.82 -8.74
C PHE A 60 5.07 -0.74 -7.75
N ALA A 61 3.90 -1.20 -8.17
CA ALA A 61 2.80 -1.40 -7.25
C ALA A 61 3.04 -2.72 -6.50
N THR A 62 3.05 -2.68 -5.17
CA THR A 62 3.12 -3.88 -4.34
C THR A 62 1.84 -4.06 -3.56
N ASP A 63 1.41 -5.31 -3.48
CA ASP A 63 0.35 -5.72 -2.56
C ASP A 63 0.77 -5.47 -1.11
N ASN A 64 0.06 -4.57 -0.43
CA ASN A 64 0.18 -4.44 1.00
C ASN A 64 -1.10 -3.92 1.65
N VAL A 65 -1.19 -4.12 2.96
CA VAL A 65 -2.20 -3.48 3.81
C VAL A 65 -1.47 -2.45 4.66
N GLN A 66 -1.96 -1.22 4.68
CA GLN A 66 -1.50 -0.20 5.60
C GLN A 66 -2.56 0.00 6.67
N ILE A 67 -2.15 0.16 7.93
CA ILE A 67 -3.05 0.44 9.05
C ILE A 67 -2.62 1.72 9.74
N ALA A 68 -3.60 2.45 10.27
CA ALA A 68 -3.39 3.73 10.92
C ALA A 68 -4.26 3.88 12.18
N PHE A 69 -3.67 4.43 13.23
CA PHE A 69 -4.33 4.78 14.49
C PHE A 69 -4.30 6.28 14.69
N ASN A 70 -5.40 6.84 15.18
CA ASN A 70 -5.53 8.25 15.52
C ASN A 70 -6.19 8.34 16.91
N VAL A 71 -5.40 8.76 17.90
CA VAL A 71 -5.73 8.68 19.33
C VAL A 71 -5.27 9.93 20.09
N ILE A 72 -4.27 10.63 19.60
CA ILE A 72 -3.79 11.89 20.18
C ILE A 72 -4.74 13.00 19.74
N PRO A 73 -5.21 13.87 20.66
CA PRO A 73 -6.05 14.99 20.28
C PRO A 73 -5.37 15.90 19.26
N LEU A 74 -6.17 16.42 18.33
CA LEU A 74 -5.71 17.33 17.29
C LEU A 74 -5.01 18.55 17.90
N GLY A 75 -3.77 18.82 17.50
CA GLY A 75 -2.94 19.91 18.03
C GLY A 75 -2.06 19.53 19.22
N GLU A 76 -2.24 18.34 19.80
CA GLU A 76 -1.32 17.75 20.79
C GLU A 76 -0.31 16.78 20.14
N ASP A 77 -0.51 16.46 18.87
CA ASP A 77 0.27 15.51 18.05
C ASP A 77 1.51 16.12 17.39
N GLY A 78 1.82 17.38 17.72
CA GLY A 78 2.95 18.15 17.18
C GLY A 78 2.70 18.79 15.82
N TYR A 79 1.50 18.68 15.24
CA TYR A 79 1.19 19.24 13.92
C TYR A 79 0.19 20.40 14.00
N GLY A 80 0.46 21.44 13.21
CA GLY A 80 -0.48 22.54 13.03
C GLY A 80 -1.72 22.08 12.25
N SER A 81 -2.87 22.01 12.90
CA SER A 81 -4.13 21.57 12.28
C SER A 81 -4.99 22.71 11.70
N THR A 82 -4.70 23.94 12.14
CA THR A 82 -5.55 25.10 11.93
C THR A 82 -4.69 26.35 11.78
N PRO A 83 -4.24 26.67 10.56
CA PRO A 83 -3.57 27.95 10.29
C PRO A 83 -4.40 29.14 10.81
N LYS A 84 -3.73 30.18 11.30
CA LYS A 84 -4.40 31.38 11.84
C LYS A 84 -5.36 31.97 10.80
N GLY A 85 -6.61 32.18 11.21
CA GLY A 85 -7.67 32.72 10.33
C GLY A 85 -8.43 31.65 9.52
N THR A 86 -8.19 30.36 9.77
CA THR A 86 -8.93 29.25 9.13
C THR A 86 -9.73 28.45 10.15
N MET A 87 -10.79 27.78 9.70
CA MET A 87 -11.52 26.82 10.52
C MET A 87 -10.68 25.54 10.71
N PRO A 88 -10.88 24.78 11.80
CA PRO A 88 -10.22 23.48 11.96
C PRO A 88 -10.43 22.59 10.73
N ARG A 89 -9.35 21.91 10.30
CA ARG A 89 -9.36 21.00 9.14
C ARG A 89 -9.67 21.71 7.81
N TYR A 90 -9.52 23.02 7.69
CA TYR A 90 -9.72 23.73 6.41
C TYR A 90 -8.74 23.23 5.33
N VAL A 91 -7.47 23.04 5.71
CA VAL A 91 -6.43 22.40 4.89
C VAL A 91 -6.28 20.92 5.24
N GLY A 92 -5.42 20.21 4.51
CA GLY A 92 -4.98 18.87 4.92
C GLY A 92 -4.41 18.90 6.34
N TYR A 93 -4.82 17.94 7.15
CA TYR A 93 -4.48 17.85 8.58
C TYR A 93 -4.06 16.43 8.89
N LYS A 94 -3.13 16.25 9.82
CA LYS A 94 -2.72 14.92 10.27
C LYS A 94 -3.94 14.22 10.87
N CYS A 95 -4.26 13.04 10.36
CA CYS A 95 -5.38 12.22 10.87
C CYS A 95 -4.92 10.81 11.26
N SER A 96 -3.63 10.65 11.56
CA SER A 96 -2.99 9.41 12.01
C SER A 96 -1.82 9.78 12.91
N ASP A 97 -1.69 9.12 14.05
CA ASP A 97 -0.56 9.27 14.97
C ASP A 97 0.45 8.14 14.80
N TYR A 98 -0.07 6.96 14.47
CA TYR A 98 0.70 5.76 14.22
C TYR A 98 0.28 5.15 12.89
N GLU A 99 1.25 4.72 12.08
CA GLU A 99 1.03 4.05 10.81
C GLU A 99 1.98 2.89 10.66
N TYR A 100 1.50 1.81 10.03
CA TYR A 100 2.29 0.64 9.70
C TYR A 100 1.92 0.10 8.32
N ALA A 101 2.91 -0.39 7.58
CA ALA A 101 2.72 -1.17 6.36
C ALA A 101 2.95 -2.65 6.69
N LEU A 102 1.99 -3.49 6.29
CA LEU A 102 2.03 -4.93 6.42
C LEU A 102 2.48 -5.50 5.07
N ASN A 103 3.79 -5.75 4.94
CA ASN A 103 4.41 -6.10 3.68
C ASN A 103 4.75 -7.59 3.61
N GLN A 104 4.53 -8.17 2.43
CA GLN A 104 5.18 -9.42 2.05
C GLN A 104 6.52 -9.09 1.39
N VAL A 105 7.61 -9.63 1.93
CA VAL A 105 8.95 -9.39 1.43
C VAL A 105 9.22 -10.35 0.28
N ALA A 106 9.67 -9.81 -0.85
CA ALA A 106 9.93 -10.63 -2.04
C ALA A 106 11.14 -11.58 -1.82
N PRO A 107 11.17 -12.77 -2.46
CA PRO A 107 12.24 -13.76 -2.25
C PRO A 107 13.66 -13.22 -2.47
N GLN A 108 13.86 -12.33 -3.45
CA GLN A 108 15.17 -11.72 -3.72
C GLN A 108 15.69 -10.80 -2.61
N TYR A 109 14.83 -10.43 -1.65
CA TYR A 109 15.18 -9.63 -0.47
C TYR A 109 15.16 -10.46 0.83
N GLY A 110 15.12 -11.79 0.72
CA GLY A 110 15.11 -12.71 1.87
C GLY A 110 13.75 -13.36 2.15
N GLY A 111 12.69 -12.93 1.46
CA GLY A 111 11.34 -13.48 1.65
C GLY A 111 10.73 -13.15 3.02
N GLY A 112 9.56 -13.72 3.29
CA GLY A 112 8.86 -13.57 4.57
C GLY A 112 7.93 -12.35 4.62
N THR A 113 7.76 -11.80 5.81
CA THR A 113 6.83 -10.69 6.08
C THR A 113 7.48 -9.66 7.01
N GLU A 114 7.04 -8.41 6.90
CA GLU A 114 7.47 -7.35 7.80
C GLU A 114 6.34 -6.37 8.13
N ILE A 115 6.38 -5.82 9.34
CA ILE A 115 5.53 -4.69 9.75
C ILE A 115 6.43 -3.46 9.77
N TRP A 116 6.37 -2.64 8.74
CA TRP A 116 7.22 -1.46 8.61
C TRP A 116 6.60 -0.24 9.29
N ARG A 117 7.38 0.51 10.09
CA ARG A 117 6.93 1.77 10.69
C ARG A 117 6.87 2.87 9.65
N LEU A 118 5.68 3.40 9.49
CA LEU A 118 5.37 4.45 8.54
C LEU A 118 5.32 5.82 9.23
N LEU A 119 4.74 5.86 10.43
CA LEU A 119 4.64 7.03 11.28
C LEU A 119 4.49 6.59 12.74
N MET A 120 5.11 7.33 13.65
CA MET A 120 4.86 7.22 15.09
C MET A 120 5.23 8.54 15.78
N PRO A 121 4.72 8.84 17.00
CA PRO A 121 5.12 10.03 17.73
C PRO A 121 6.64 10.11 17.93
N GLY A 122 7.20 11.29 17.65
CA GLY A 122 8.65 11.54 17.71
C GLY A 122 9.43 11.13 16.46
N MET A 123 8.83 10.38 15.53
CA MET A 123 9.45 10.09 14.24
C MET A 123 9.37 11.30 13.31
N PRO A 124 10.48 11.71 12.65
CA PRO A 124 10.43 12.71 11.59
C PRO A 124 9.51 12.25 10.45
N GLU A 125 8.67 13.15 9.92
CA GLU A 125 7.84 12.86 8.72
C GLU A 125 8.77 12.48 7.57
N LYS A 126 8.55 11.29 7.00
CA LYS A 126 9.44 10.71 5.99
C LYS A 126 8.62 9.97 4.94
N HIS A 127 9.20 9.87 3.74
CA HIS A 127 8.62 9.21 2.57
C HIS A 127 9.51 8.07 2.05
N PHE A 128 10.48 7.67 2.86
CA PHE A 128 11.41 6.56 2.66
C PHE A 128 12.20 6.57 1.35
N TYR A 129 12.34 7.72 0.68
CA TYR A 129 13.22 7.82 -0.49
C TYR A 129 14.68 7.53 -0.11
N PRO A 130 15.47 6.88 -0.98
CA PRO A 130 16.85 6.45 -0.68
C PRO A 130 17.82 7.54 -0.22
N ARG A 131 17.49 8.83 -0.44
CA ARG A 131 18.34 9.98 -0.09
C ARG A 131 17.83 10.78 1.09
N GLN A 132 16.74 10.34 1.75
CA GLN A 132 16.28 10.97 2.97
C GLN A 132 17.15 10.52 4.16
N PRO A 133 17.45 11.42 5.12
CA PRO A 133 18.17 11.07 6.34
C PRO A 133 17.55 9.86 7.04
N GLN A 134 18.39 9.01 7.63
CA GLN A 134 17.91 7.90 8.45
C GLN A 134 17.35 8.43 9.77
N SER A 135 16.25 7.81 10.21
CA SER A 135 15.65 8.01 11.53
C SER A 135 15.98 6.81 12.41
N LEU A 136 16.09 7.02 13.73
CA LEU A 136 16.22 5.91 14.70
C LEU A 136 14.99 5.00 14.72
N PHE A 137 13.86 5.49 14.20
CA PHE A 137 12.60 4.76 14.11
C PHE A 137 12.42 3.98 12.80
N ASP A 138 13.28 4.22 11.79
CA ASP A 138 13.20 3.55 10.50
C ASP A 138 13.36 2.03 10.68
N GLY A 139 12.55 1.26 9.94
CA GLY A 139 12.66 -0.19 9.89
C GLY A 139 11.44 -0.92 10.43
N PRO A 140 11.50 -2.26 10.44
CA PRO A 140 10.40 -3.09 10.88
C PRO A 140 10.23 -3.09 12.41
N VAL A 141 9.01 -3.41 12.85
CA VAL A 141 8.67 -3.72 14.24
C VAL A 141 9.30 -5.06 14.62
N LYS A 142 10.37 -5.02 15.43
CA LYS A 142 11.24 -6.18 15.70
C LYS A 142 10.52 -7.35 16.37
N SER A 143 9.58 -7.08 17.25
CA SER A 143 8.81 -8.10 17.99
C SER A 143 7.36 -8.20 17.50
N GLY A 144 7.07 -7.67 16.30
CA GLY A 144 5.78 -7.82 15.65
C GLY A 144 5.65 -9.18 14.99
N LYS A 145 4.41 -9.62 14.75
CA LYS A 145 4.12 -10.85 13.99
C LYS A 145 3.17 -10.52 12.86
N LEU A 146 3.45 -11.00 11.66
CA LEU A 146 2.61 -10.80 10.48
C LEU A 146 2.51 -12.12 9.71
N ALA A 147 1.28 -12.57 9.49
CA ALA A 147 0.95 -13.68 8.60
C ALA A 147 0.10 -13.15 7.44
N ILE A 148 0.48 -13.56 6.23
CA ILE A 148 -0.28 -13.29 5.02
C ILE A 148 -0.49 -14.63 4.33
N THR A 149 -1.73 -15.05 4.18
CA THR A 149 -2.12 -16.30 3.53
C THR A 149 -3.16 -16.03 2.44
N HIS A 150 -3.31 -17.00 1.53
CA HIS A 150 -4.29 -16.93 0.45
C HIS A 150 -5.21 -18.15 0.52
N GLU A 151 -6.51 -17.90 0.52
CA GLU A 151 -7.56 -18.91 0.45
C GLU A 151 -8.40 -18.65 -0.81
N GLY A 152 -8.11 -19.40 -1.88
CA GLY A 152 -8.67 -19.12 -3.20
C GLY A 152 -8.27 -17.73 -3.70
N SER A 153 -9.27 -16.88 -3.95
CA SER A 153 -9.07 -15.48 -4.35
C SER A 153 -9.03 -14.49 -3.17
N THR A 154 -9.07 -14.97 -1.93
CA THR A 154 -9.07 -14.13 -0.73
C THR A 154 -7.68 -14.05 -0.12
N ARG A 155 -7.16 -12.84 0.06
CA ARG A 155 -5.95 -12.58 0.86
C ARG A 155 -6.35 -12.33 2.31
N ILE A 156 -5.82 -13.14 3.22
CA ILE A 156 -6.00 -12.99 4.66
C ILE A 156 -4.71 -12.40 5.22
N THR A 157 -4.83 -11.31 5.98
CA THR A 157 -3.70 -10.62 6.60
C THR A 157 -3.98 -10.48 8.08
N GLU A 158 -3.12 -11.07 8.90
CA GLU A 158 -3.22 -11.03 10.36
C GLU A 158 -1.92 -10.50 10.95
N CYS A 159 -2.01 -9.54 11.86
CA CYS A 159 -0.83 -8.94 12.48
C CYS A 159 -0.99 -8.75 13.99
N ALA A 160 0.13 -8.81 14.71
CA ALA A 160 0.24 -8.45 16.10
C ALA A 160 1.36 -7.41 16.27
N ILE A 161 1.00 -6.24 16.77
CA ILE A 161 1.91 -5.14 17.08
C ILE A 161 2.00 -5.02 18.61
N PRO A 162 3.21 -5.04 19.20
CA PRO A 162 3.36 -4.93 20.65
C PRO A 162 2.92 -3.55 21.14
N TRP A 163 2.32 -3.48 22.33
CA TRP A 163 1.85 -2.21 22.90
C TRP A 163 2.94 -1.17 23.11
N SER A 164 4.21 -1.58 23.19
CA SER A 164 5.36 -0.66 23.23
C SER A 164 5.49 0.20 21.96
N GLU A 165 4.94 -0.24 20.84
CA GLU A 165 4.90 0.51 19.57
C GLU A 165 3.65 1.41 19.49
N LEU A 166 2.67 1.20 20.37
CA LEU A 166 1.36 1.86 20.37
C LEU A 166 0.96 2.36 21.79
N PRO A 167 1.84 3.10 22.51
CA PRO A 167 1.60 3.42 23.93
C PRO A 167 0.33 4.26 24.16
N ASP A 168 0.03 5.23 23.28
CA ASP A 168 -1.18 6.07 23.42
C ASP A 168 -2.46 5.29 23.13
N VAL A 169 -2.41 4.35 22.18
CA VAL A 169 -3.52 3.44 21.89
C VAL A 169 -3.78 2.53 23.09
N LYS A 170 -2.72 1.97 23.69
CA LYS A 170 -2.82 1.16 24.90
C LYS A 170 -3.42 1.96 26.06
N LYS A 171 -2.99 3.21 26.25
CA LYS A 171 -3.54 4.11 27.26
C LYS A 171 -5.03 4.40 27.03
N ALA A 172 -5.46 4.58 25.78
CA ALA A 172 -6.87 4.76 25.45
C ALA A 172 -7.70 3.51 25.74
N LEU A 173 -7.19 2.33 25.35
CA LEU A 173 -7.78 1.03 25.68
C LEU A 173 -7.97 0.87 27.20
N ASP A 174 -6.91 1.09 27.98
CA ASP A 174 -6.93 0.95 29.45
C ASP A 174 -7.92 1.89 30.12
N ALA A 175 -8.14 3.07 29.53
CA ALA A 175 -9.12 4.04 29.97
C ALA A 175 -10.54 3.75 29.47
N GLY A 176 -10.76 2.64 28.75
CA GLY A 176 -12.06 2.29 28.16
C GLY A 176 -12.52 3.27 27.08
N LYS A 177 -11.60 3.99 26.45
CA LYS A 177 -11.90 4.96 25.39
C LYS A 177 -11.92 4.28 24.03
N THR A 178 -12.70 4.86 23.12
CA THR A 178 -12.60 4.52 21.70
C THR A 178 -11.35 5.15 21.09
N ILE A 179 -10.90 4.57 19.98
CA ILE A 179 -9.82 5.09 19.15
C ILE A 179 -10.32 5.28 17.72
N LYS A 180 -9.66 6.10 16.91
CA LYS A 180 -9.91 6.10 15.47
C LYS A 180 -8.94 5.16 14.78
N PHE A 181 -9.49 4.30 13.94
CA PHE A 181 -8.73 3.28 13.22
C PHE A 181 -9.14 3.26 11.76
N SER A 182 -8.16 3.08 10.88
CA SER A 182 -8.38 2.91 9.46
C SER A 182 -7.36 1.95 8.87
N PHE A 183 -7.71 1.38 7.72
CA PHE A 183 -6.80 0.61 6.89
C PHE A 183 -6.96 0.99 5.43
N ARG A 184 -5.89 0.78 4.68
CA ARG A 184 -5.80 0.91 3.24
C ARG A 184 -5.26 -0.39 2.65
N VAL A 185 -6.01 -1.00 1.74
CA VAL A 185 -5.57 -2.17 0.98
C VAL A 185 -5.09 -1.66 -0.37
N ASN A 186 -3.79 -1.79 -0.62
CA ASN A 186 -3.23 -1.51 -1.93
C ASN A 186 -3.17 -2.83 -2.73
N ASP A 187 -3.37 -2.66 -4.03
CA ASP A 187 -3.34 -3.70 -5.05
C ASP A 187 -2.22 -3.41 -6.05
N ASN A 188 -1.61 -4.47 -6.59
CA ASN A 188 -0.51 -4.36 -7.55
C ASN A 188 -0.97 -4.28 -9.02
N GLU A 189 -2.24 -4.61 -9.33
CA GLU A 189 -2.75 -4.61 -10.71
C GLU A 189 -3.20 -3.21 -11.18
N ASN A 190 -3.68 -2.36 -10.26
CA ASN A 190 -4.17 -1.02 -10.64
C ASN A 190 -3.66 0.10 -9.70
N MET A 191 -2.66 0.83 -10.20
CA MET A 191 -2.07 2.00 -9.55
C MET A 191 -3.12 3.10 -9.28
N GLY A 192 -3.63 3.15 -8.05
CA GLY A 192 -4.63 4.12 -7.60
C GLY A 192 -5.94 3.49 -7.13
N SER A 193 -6.19 2.23 -7.49
CA SER A 193 -7.26 1.44 -6.90
C SER A 193 -6.81 0.93 -5.54
N CYS A 194 -7.50 1.39 -4.51
CA CYS A 194 -7.31 0.91 -3.14
C CYS A 194 -8.67 0.82 -2.45
N MET A 195 -8.75 -0.07 -1.48
CA MET A 195 -9.89 -0.14 -0.57
C MET A 195 -9.51 0.56 0.73
N GLU A 196 -10.34 1.47 1.19
CA GLU A 196 -10.11 2.19 2.44
C GLU A 196 -11.34 2.12 3.33
N LEU A 197 -11.14 1.83 4.61
CA LEU A 197 -12.22 1.66 5.58
C LEU A 197 -13.12 2.89 5.71
N ALA A 198 -12.51 4.08 5.66
CA ALA A 198 -13.17 5.36 5.86
C ALA A 198 -13.88 5.88 4.59
N ARG A 199 -13.73 5.21 3.44
CA ARG A 199 -14.34 5.63 2.19
C ARG A 199 -15.86 5.73 2.32
N GLU A 200 -16.41 6.84 1.83
CA GLU A 200 -17.85 7.10 1.79
C GLU A 200 -18.54 7.11 3.18
N ARG A 201 -17.77 7.18 4.26
CA ARG A 201 -18.31 7.41 5.61
C ARG A 201 -18.55 8.91 5.81
N SER A 202 -19.71 9.27 6.36
CA SER A 202 -20.12 10.67 6.57
C SER A 202 -19.16 11.49 7.44
N VAL A 203 -18.46 10.83 8.36
CA VAL A 203 -17.46 11.45 9.24
C VAL A 203 -16.11 11.67 8.57
N SER A 204 -15.88 11.07 7.40
CA SER A 204 -14.62 11.13 6.67
C SER A 204 -14.70 12.07 5.47
N LYS A 205 -13.55 12.62 5.10
CA LYS A 205 -13.37 13.41 3.88
C LYS A 205 -12.04 13.04 3.24
N LYS A 206 -11.87 13.41 1.97
CA LYS A 206 -10.56 13.32 1.32
C LYS A 206 -9.52 14.16 2.06
N ASN A 207 -8.34 13.57 2.24
CA ASN A 207 -7.19 14.15 2.92
C ASN A 207 -5.89 13.55 2.31
N SER A 208 -4.73 14.09 2.69
CA SER A 208 -3.42 13.64 2.16
C SER A 208 -2.34 13.44 3.21
N ARG A 209 -2.65 13.61 4.51
CA ARG A 209 -1.69 13.52 5.62
C ARG A 209 -1.85 12.26 6.48
N ALA A 210 -2.02 11.11 5.80
CA ALA A 210 -1.98 9.78 6.42
C ALA A 210 -1.72 8.72 5.35
N PHE A 211 -1.39 7.51 5.78
CA PHE A 211 -0.93 6.41 4.91
C PHE A 211 0.14 6.93 3.97
N HIS A 212 1.14 7.61 4.57
CA HIS A 212 2.14 8.37 3.83
C HIS A 212 2.66 7.52 2.65
N ALA A 213 3.15 8.10 1.57
CA ALA A 213 3.58 9.47 1.45
C ALA A 213 2.48 10.56 1.44
N SER A 214 2.82 11.76 1.92
CA SER A 214 1.87 12.85 2.22
C SER A 214 1.20 13.52 1.00
N TRP A 215 1.47 13.04 -0.20
CA TRP A 215 0.81 13.47 -1.44
C TRP A 215 -0.24 12.47 -1.93
N LYS A 216 -0.35 11.29 -1.28
CA LYS A 216 -1.32 10.26 -1.64
C LYS A 216 -2.67 10.63 -1.05
N GLU A 217 -3.69 10.75 -1.90
CA GLU A 217 -5.06 10.92 -1.42
C GLU A 217 -5.50 9.68 -0.63
N HIS A 218 -6.22 9.93 0.47
CA HIS A 218 -6.91 8.93 1.26
C HIS A 218 -8.17 9.55 1.91
N TRP A 219 -9.00 8.72 2.52
CA TRP A 219 -10.17 9.09 3.32
C TRP A 219 -9.79 9.19 4.79
N ALA A 220 -9.92 10.40 5.36
CA ALA A 220 -9.47 10.72 6.70
C ALA A 220 -9.91 9.68 7.76
N ASN A 221 -8.95 9.26 8.58
CA ASN A 221 -9.17 8.31 9.66
C ASN A 221 -9.89 8.98 10.85
N GLU A 222 -11.23 9.04 10.71
CA GLU A 222 -12.15 9.66 11.66
C GLU A 222 -13.18 8.66 12.22
N VAL A 223 -13.17 7.41 11.75
CA VAL A 223 -14.09 6.36 12.19
C VAL A 223 -13.62 5.82 13.53
N ALA A 224 -14.48 5.93 14.55
CA ALA A 224 -14.18 5.47 15.90
C ALA A 224 -14.52 3.98 16.09
N PHE A 225 -13.63 3.27 16.77
CA PHE A 225 -13.74 1.86 17.13
C PHE A 225 -13.59 1.68 18.65
N GLY A 226 -14.37 0.75 19.19
CA GLY A 226 -14.16 0.20 20.53
C GLY A 226 -13.30 -1.06 20.46
N PHE A 227 -12.86 -1.53 21.61
CA PHE A 227 -12.12 -2.78 21.74
C PHE A 227 -13.08 -3.89 22.18
N GLU A 228 -12.94 -5.08 21.58
CA GLU A 228 -13.61 -6.29 22.04
C GLU A 228 -13.08 -6.67 23.44
N LYS A 229 -13.96 -7.24 24.28
CA LYS A 229 -13.65 -7.61 25.67
C LYS A 229 -13.44 -9.11 25.81
#